data_AF-A0A090QA80-F1
#
_entry.id   AF-A0A090QA80-F1
#
_cell.length_a   1.000
_cell.length_b   1.000
_cell.length_c   1.000
_cell.angle_alpha   90.00
_cell.angle_beta   90.00
_cell.angle_gamma   90.00
#
_symmetry.space_group_name_H-M   'P 1'
#
loop_
_entity.id
_entity.type
_entity.pdbx_description
1 polymer ?
#
loop_
_entity_poly.entity_id
_entity_poly.type
_entity_poly.pdbx_seq_one_letter_code
_entity_poly.pdbx_strand_id
1 'polypeptide(L)'
;MFSDKANAIFQKVIDVYHVVNTVDQPFENAYDRNTDLIEHLLYRKCWIDTVQWHYEDIIRDPNIDPVAALTLKRQIDASNQDRTDMVEYVDSYFLDKYADVTVKDNATINTESPAWAIDRLSILA
;
A
#
# COMPACT_ATOMS: atom_id res chain seq x y z
N MET A 1 6.18 -7.32 17.30
CA MET A 1 4.93 -7.85 16.71
C MET A 1 4.94 -7.62 15.20
N PHE A 2 4.05 -8.26 14.41
CA PHE A 2 4.00 -8.03 12.96
C PHE A 2 3.72 -6.56 12.62
N SER A 3 2.81 -5.92 13.37
CA SER A 3 2.49 -4.50 13.28
C SER A 3 3.71 -3.60 13.42
N ASP A 4 4.59 -3.87 14.38
CA ASP A 4 5.80 -3.05 14.60
C ASP A 4 6.75 -3.12 13.41
N LYS A 5 6.88 -4.31 12.81
CA LYS A 5 7.68 -4.50 11.60
C LYS A 5 7.06 -3.76 10.40
N ALA A 6 5.75 -3.88 10.21
CA ALA A 6 5.04 -3.18 9.14
C ALA A 6 5.18 -1.66 9.28
N ASN A 7 4.93 -1.11 10.48
CA ASN A 7 5.06 0.33 10.75
C ASN A 7 6.49 0.84 10.53
N ALA A 8 7.51 0.08 10.92
CA ALA A 8 8.90 0.47 10.64
C ALA A 8 9.20 0.55 9.13
N ILE A 9 8.60 -0.34 8.33
CA ILE A 9 8.71 -0.31 6.86
C ILE A 9 7.95 0.89 6.30
N PHE A 10 6.74 1.14 6.78
CA PHE A 10 5.90 2.24 6.31
C PHE A 10 6.55 3.59 6.58
N GLN A 11 7.03 3.83 7.80
CA GLN A 11 7.77 5.05 8.13
C GLN A 11 8.98 5.23 7.23
N LYS A 12 9.74 4.17 6.96
CA LYS A 12 10.89 4.22 6.05
C LYS A 12 10.48 4.63 4.62
N VAL A 13 9.38 4.09 4.10
CA VAL A 13 8.86 4.43 2.77
C VAL A 13 8.49 5.91 2.73
N ILE A 14 7.74 6.38 3.73
CA ILE A 14 7.30 7.77 3.87
C ILE A 14 8.51 8.69 3.92
N ASP A 15 9.51 8.40 4.75
CA ASP A 15 10.72 9.20 4.87
C ASP A 15 11.50 9.26 3.55
N VAL A 16 11.62 8.14 2.84
CA VAL A 16 12.29 8.07 1.53
C VAL A 16 11.54 8.89 0.47
N TYR A 17 10.22 8.74 0.39
CA TYR A 17 9.40 9.47 -0.58
C TYR A 17 9.57 10.99 -0.42
N HIS A 18 9.55 11.49 0.82
CA HIS A 18 9.65 12.91 1.12
C HIS A 18 11.04 13.52 0.91
N VAL A 19 12.07 12.72 0.58
CA VAL A 19 13.38 13.26 0.14
C VAL A 19 13.24 13.98 -1.20
N VAL A 20 12.53 13.37 -2.16
CA VAL A 20 12.27 13.96 -3.49
C VAL A 20 10.94 14.70 -3.51
N ASN A 21 9.96 14.20 -2.74
CA ASN A 21 8.66 14.81 -2.50
C ASN A 21 7.87 15.19 -3.76
N THR A 22 7.81 14.27 -4.72
CA THR A 22 7.03 14.45 -5.96
C THR A 22 6.37 13.14 -6.38
N VAL A 23 5.20 13.23 -7.02
CA VAL A 23 4.43 12.07 -7.51
C VAL A 23 5.06 11.38 -8.71
N ASP A 24 5.90 12.10 -9.47
CA ASP A 24 6.56 11.57 -10.68
C ASP A 24 7.87 10.83 -10.38
N GLN A 25 8.22 10.66 -9.09
CA GLN A 25 9.47 10.01 -8.72
C GLN A 25 9.45 8.51 -9.07
N PRO A 26 10.57 7.94 -9.56
CA PRO A 26 10.62 6.52 -9.89
C PRO A 26 10.46 5.68 -8.62
N PHE A 27 9.78 4.54 -8.76
CA PHE A 27 9.66 3.59 -7.67
C PHE A 27 10.91 2.70 -7.60
N GLU A 28 11.56 2.69 -6.44
CA GLU A 28 12.59 1.73 -6.09
C GLU A 28 12.22 1.02 -4.79
N ASN A 29 12.40 -0.30 -4.75
CA ASN A 29 12.10 -1.09 -3.56
C ASN A 29 13.41 -1.45 -2.84
N ALA A 30 13.47 -1.16 -1.55
CA ALA A 30 14.63 -1.48 -0.71
C ALA A 30 14.74 -2.98 -0.37
N TYR A 31 13.71 -3.77 -0.67
CA TYR A 31 13.63 -5.19 -0.34
C TYR A 31 13.56 -6.03 -1.61
N ASP A 32 14.34 -7.11 -1.63
CA ASP A 32 14.38 -8.03 -2.76
C ASP A 32 13.15 -8.95 -2.75
N ARG A 33 12.50 -9.09 -3.91
CA ARG A 33 11.24 -9.83 -4.03
C ARG A 33 11.38 -11.33 -3.72
N ASN A 34 12.56 -11.91 -3.96
CA ASN A 34 12.78 -13.35 -3.84
C ASN A 34 13.20 -13.75 -2.42
N THR A 35 13.82 -12.84 -1.69
CA THR A 35 14.38 -13.09 -0.35
C THR A 35 13.59 -12.42 0.77
N ASP A 36 12.99 -11.25 0.53
CA ASP A 36 12.27 -10.43 1.51
C ASP A 36 10.82 -10.15 1.05
N LEU A 37 10.10 -11.19 0.63
CA LEU A 37 8.82 -11.06 -0.08
C LEU A 37 7.78 -10.19 0.67
N ILE A 38 7.57 -10.40 1.97
CA ILE A 38 6.54 -9.64 2.70
C ILE A 38 6.96 -8.17 2.86
N GLU A 39 8.22 -7.89 3.15
CA GLU A 39 8.74 -6.52 3.21
C GLU A 39 8.66 -5.82 1.86
N HIS A 40 8.98 -6.53 0.78
CA HIS A 40 8.84 -6.05 -0.59
C HIS A 40 7.39 -5.62 -0.89
N LEU A 41 6.41 -6.47 -0.54
CA LEU A 41 4.99 -6.17 -0.73
C LEU A 41 4.54 -4.98 0.13
N LEU A 42 4.89 -4.95 1.41
CA LEU A 42 4.54 -3.86 2.33
C LEU A 42 5.15 -2.52 1.89
N TYR A 43 6.39 -2.53 1.42
CA TYR A 43 7.05 -1.34 0.89
C TYR A 43 6.33 -0.80 -0.35
N ARG A 44 6.00 -1.68 -1.31
CA ARG A 44 5.24 -1.27 -2.51
C ARG A 44 3.87 -0.72 -2.15
N LYS A 45 3.16 -1.39 -1.22
CA LYS A 45 1.84 -0.98 -0.75
C LYS A 45 1.88 0.44 -0.20
N CYS A 46 2.76 0.70 0.75
CA CYS A 46 2.87 2.02 1.40
C CYS A 46 3.32 3.11 0.43
N TRP A 47 4.15 2.77 -0.55
CA TRP A 47 4.55 3.70 -1.60
C TRP A 47 3.34 4.15 -2.44
N ILE A 48 2.48 3.20 -2.84
CA ILE A 48 1.26 3.52 -3.57
C ILE A 48 0.37 4.45 -2.75
N ASP A 49 0.16 4.18 -1.46
CA ASP A 49 -0.63 5.07 -0.60
C ASP A 49 -0.03 6.47 -0.54
N THR A 50 1.28 6.55 -0.34
CA THR A 50 1.98 7.83 -0.19
C THR A 50 1.83 8.66 -1.46
N VAL A 51 2.06 8.06 -2.63
CA VAL A 51 1.85 8.71 -3.93
C VAL A 51 0.38 9.10 -4.13
N GLN A 52 -0.55 8.20 -3.82
CA GLN A 52 -1.98 8.45 -3.97
C GLN A 52 -2.44 9.65 -3.14
N TRP A 53 -1.98 9.78 -1.90
CA TRP A 53 -2.27 10.95 -1.06
C TRP A 53 -1.82 12.27 -1.71
N HIS A 54 -0.62 12.28 -2.31
CA HIS A 54 -0.11 13.47 -2.99
C HIS A 54 -0.85 13.76 -4.30
N TYR A 55 -1.29 12.73 -5.04
CA TYR A 55 -2.21 12.93 -6.16
C TYR A 55 -3.54 13.56 -5.71
N GLU A 56 -4.10 13.09 -4.59
CA GLU A 56 -5.33 13.64 -4.02
C GLU A 56 -5.15 15.11 -3.57
N ASP A 57 -3.96 15.48 -3.09
CA ASP A 57 -3.70 16.89 -2.74
C ASP A 57 -3.61 17.79 -3.99
N ILE A 58 -3.03 17.29 -5.09
CA ILE A 58 -2.95 18.04 -6.35
C ILE A 58 -4.36 18.24 -6.95
N ILE A 59 -5.18 17.18 -7.01
CA ILE A 59 -6.53 17.27 -7.62
C ILE A 59 -7.49 18.15 -6.81
N ARG A 60 -7.22 18.37 -5.51
CA ARG A 60 -8.01 19.24 -4.62
C ARG A 60 -7.78 20.73 -4.84
N ASP A 61 -6.80 21.15 -5.64
CA ASP A 61 -6.62 22.57 -5.99
C ASP A 61 -7.84 23.09 -6.77
N PRO A 62 -8.59 24.07 -6.23
CA PRO A 62 -9.78 24.60 -6.91
C PRO A 62 -9.45 25.33 -8.22
N ASN A 63 -8.18 25.67 -8.48
CA ASN A 63 -7.74 26.36 -9.68
C ASN A 63 -7.02 25.46 -10.69
N ILE A 64 -7.01 24.13 -10.46
CA ILE A 64 -6.38 23.18 -11.38
C ILE A 64 -6.95 23.32 -12.79
N ASP A 65 -6.08 23.25 -13.80
CA ASP A 65 -6.52 23.19 -15.19
C ASP A 65 -7.39 21.94 -15.42
N PRO A 66 -8.60 22.06 -16.00
CA PRO A 66 -9.51 20.92 -16.16
C PRO A 66 -8.94 19.76 -16.99
N VAL A 67 -8.06 20.03 -17.96
CA VAL A 67 -7.44 18.98 -18.79
C VAL A 67 -6.38 18.24 -17.99
N ALA A 68 -5.58 18.97 -17.21
CA ALA A 68 -4.65 18.38 -16.24
C ALA A 68 -5.40 17.56 -15.17
N ALA A 69 -6.52 18.08 -14.65
CA ALA A 69 -7.37 17.40 -13.68
C ALA A 69 -7.90 16.06 -14.20
N LEU A 70 -8.35 15.99 -15.46
CA LEU A 70 -8.79 14.73 -16.05
C LEU A 70 -7.66 13.71 -16.18
N THR A 71 -6.46 14.18 -16.54
CA THR A 71 -5.27 13.32 -16.63
C THR A 71 -4.92 12.75 -15.27
N LEU A 72 -4.85 13.61 -14.26
CA LEU A 72 -4.58 13.23 -12.88
C LEU A 72 -5.65 12.29 -12.32
N LYS A 73 -6.93 12.52 -12.63
CA LYS A 73 -8.02 11.63 -12.21
C LYS A 73 -7.85 10.21 -12.75
N ARG A 74 -7.37 10.05 -13.98
CA ARG A 74 -7.06 8.72 -14.54
C ARG A 74 -5.88 8.05 -13.84
N GLN A 75 -4.88 8.84 -13.42
CA GLN A 75 -3.75 8.33 -12.63
C GLN A 75 -4.23 7.88 -11.24
N ILE A 76 -5.09 8.66 -10.59
CA ILE A 76 -5.75 8.31 -9.32
C ILE A 76 -6.54 7.00 -9.45
N ASP A 77 -7.31 6.84 -10.53
CA ASP A 77 -8.10 5.61 -10.75
C ASP A 77 -7.19 4.39 -10.93
N ALA A 78 -6.12 4.52 -11.72
CA ALA A 78 -5.14 3.46 -11.89
C ALA A 78 -4.41 3.12 -10.58
N SER A 79 -4.03 4.13 -9.80
CA SER A 79 -3.36 3.97 -8.51
C SER A 79 -4.28 3.32 -7.46
N ASN A 80 -5.57 3.63 -7.46
CA ASN A 80 -6.56 2.95 -6.62
C ASN A 80 -6.72 1.46 -6.98
N GLN A 81 -6.65 1.12 -8.26
CA GLN A 81 -6.64 -0.28 -8.69
C GLN A 81 -5.36 -0.98 -8.23
N ASP A 82 -4.19 -0.37 -8.46
CA ASP A 82 -2.89 -0.92 -8.04
C ASP A 82 -2.83 -1.13 -6.51
N ARG A 83 -3.42 -0.20 -5.73
CA ARG A 83 -3.57 -0.38 -4.28
C ARG A 83 -4.38 -1.62 -3.93
N THR A 84 -5.50 -1.84 -4.61
CA THR A 84 -6.38 -3.00 -4.37
C THR A 84 -5.69 -4.30 -4.76
N ASP A 85 -5.05 -4.34 -5.92
CA ASP A 85 -4.28 -5.48 -6.40
C ASP A 85 -3.16 -5.84 -5.41
N MET A 86 -2.48 -4.81 -4.85
CA MET A 86 -1.45 -5.02 -3.83
C MET A 86 -1.99 -5.57 -2.52
N VAL A 87 -3.20 -5.17 -2.11
CA VAL A 87 -3.88 -5.77 -0.95
C VAL A 87 -4.16 -7.26 -1.20
N GLU A 88 -4.66 -7.61 -2.39
CA GLU A 88 -4.91 -9.01 -2.76
C GLU A 88 -3.62 -9.84 -2.80
N TYR A 89 -2.50 -9.28 -3.27
CA TYR A 89 -1.20 -9.96 -3.22
C TYR A 89 -0.70 -10.19 -1.78
N VAL A 90 -0.91 -9.24 -0.87
CA VAL A 90 -0.58 -9.43 0.55
C VAL A 90 -1.48 -10.48 1.18
N ASP A 91 -2.76 -10.54 0.82
CA ASP A 91 -3.65 -11.61 1.29
C ASP A 91 -3.21 -12.98 0.78
N SER A 92 -2.82 -13.06 -0.50
CA SER A 92 -2.28 -14.30 -1.09
C SER A 92 -1.05 -14.79 -0.32
N TYR A 93 -0.14 -13.89 0.07
CA TYR A 93 0.99 -14.25 0.92
C TYR A 93 0.55 -14.88 2.26
N PHE A 94 -0.46 -14.31 2.92
CA PHE A 94 -0.94 -14.87 4.18
C PHE A 94 -1.71 -16.17 4.01
N LEU A 95 -2.47 -16.29 2.92
CA LEU A 95 -3.16 -17.53 2.57
C LEU A 95 -2.17 -18.67 2.39
N ASP A 96 -1.11 -18.45 1.60
CA ASP A 96 -0.06 -19.44 1.37
C ASP A 96 0.71 -19.75 2.67
N LYS A 97 1.07 -18.72 3.44
CA LYS A 97 1.81 -18.87 4.71
C LYS A 97 1.06 -19.71 5.74
N TYR A 98 -0.27 -19.67 5.72
CA TYR A 98 -1.13 -20.35 6.68
C TYR A 98 -1.94 -21.49 6.06
N ALA A 99 -1.56 -21.98 4.87
CA ALA A 99 -2.29 -23.02 4.15
C ALA A 99 -2.46 -24.31 4.95
N ASP A 100 -1.48 -24.66 5.78
CA ASP A 100 -1.50 -25.89 6.60
C ASP A 100 -2.13 -25.69 7.99
N VAL A 101 -2.65 -24.49 8.29
CA VAL A 101 -3.27 -24.21 9.60
C VAL A 101 -4.63 -24.91 9.68
N THR A 102 -4.78 -25.79 10.67
CA THR A 102 -6.09 -26.37 11.00
C THR A 102 -6.95 -25.33 11.72
N VAL A 103 -8.09 -25.00 11.12
CA VAL A 103 -9.07 -24.09 11.71
C VAL A 103 -9.65 -24.70 12.98
N LYS A 104 -9.75 -23.89 14.05
CA LYS A 104 -10.36 -24.31 15.32
C LYS A 104 -11.88 -24.35 15.20
N ASP A 105 -12.53 -25.28 15.89
CA ASP A 105 -14.00 -25.42 15.89
C ASP A 105 -14.76 -24.15 16.31
N ASN A 106 -14.13 -23.30 17.13
CA ASN A 106 -14.67 -22.04 17.63
C ASN A 106 -14.00 -20.80 17.01
N ALA A 107 -13.32 -20.94 15.86
CA ALA A 107 -12.75 -19.80 15.16
C ALA A 107 -13.84 -18.80 14.76
N THR A 108 -13.62 -17.52 15.07
CA THR A 108 -14.51 -16.43 14.65
C THR A 108 -14.13 -15.95 13.25
N ILE A 109 -15.12 -15.48 12.49
CA ILE A 109 -14.91 -14.84 11.18
C ILE A 109 -14.76 -13.34 11.38
N ASN A 110 -13.73 -12.75 10.79
CA ASN A 110 -13.58 -11.29 10.71
C ASN A 110 -14.25 -10.75 9.44
N THR A 111 -14.72 -9.51 9.49
CA THR A 111 -15.34 -8.84 8.32
C THR A 111 -14.31 -8.41 7.27
N GLU A 112 -13.04 -8.35 7.63
CA GLU A 112 -11.92 -7.93 6.79
C GLU A 112 -10.81 -8.98 6.83
N SER A 113 -10.05 -9.07 5.76
CA SER A 113 -8.85 -9.89 5.68
C SER A 113 -7.67 -9.23 6.40
N PRO A 114 -6.60 -9.99 6.70
CA PRO A 114 -5.38 -9.41 7.25
C PRO A 114 -4.80 -8.28 6.39
N ALA A 115 -4.83 -8.40 5.06
CA ALA A 115 -4.27 -7.37 4.18
C ALA A 115 -5.09 -6.06 4.22
N TRP A 116 -6.42 -6.11 4.33
CA TRP A 116 -7.24 -4.90 4.50
C TRP A 116 -6.95 -4.17 5.83
N ALA A 117 -6.68 -4.92 6.90
CA ALA A 117 -6.23 -4.31 8.16
C ALA A 117 -4.85 -3.65 8.03
N ILE A 118 -3.93 -4.28 7.30
CA ILE A 118 -2.61 -3.73 6.99
C ILE A 118 -2.71 -2.51 6.06
N ASP A 119 -3.67 -2.49 5.14
CA ASP A 119 -3.92 -1.36 4.27
C ASP A 119 -4.25 -0.11 5.07
N ARG A 120 -5.17 -0.25 6.02
CA ARG A 120 -5.52 0.82 6.98
C ARG A 120 -4.32 1.22 7.84
N LEU A 121 -3.52 0.25 8.29
CA LEU A 121 -2.33 0.53 9.10
C LEU A 121 -1.33 1.40 8.32
N SER A 122 -1.10 1.11 7.04
CA SER A 122 -0.20 1.89 6.17
C SER A 122 -0.69 3.32 5.95
N ILE A 123 -2.01 3.54 5.83
CA ILE A 123 -2.60 4.88 5.71
C ILE A 123 -2.47 5.69 7.01
N LEU A 124 -2.43 5.03 8.16
CA LEU A 124 -2.33 5.65 9.49
C LEU A 124 -0.88 5.80 9.99
N ALA A 125 0.11 5.32 9.22
CA ALA A 125 1.51 5.28 9.61
C ALA A 125 2.14 6.68 9.69
#